data_AF-A0A7W1BDN5-F1
#
_entry.id   AF-A0A7W1BDN5-F1
#
_cell.length_a   1.000
_cell.length_b   1.000
_cell.length_c   1.000
_cell.angle_alpha   90.00
_cell.angle_beta   90.00
_cell.angle_gamma   90.00
#
_symmetry.space_group_name_H-M   'P 1'
#
loop_
_entity.id
_entity.type
_entity.pdbx_description
1 polymer ?
#
loop_
_entity_poly.entity_id
_entity_poly.type
_entity_poly.pdbx_seq_one_letter_code
_entity_poly.pdbx_strand_id
1 'polypeptide(L)'
;MAETPFPGTPASSRSSAREKRQAAARRRGFAVFVALAVVATGVAWAIRAPGDDAGGRAGSNQGGGQGSGGGSGAATPSTSAPASASPSEATSPTPSTALPPGENPIKRVIFVVKENRSFDNYFGRYPGADGATEGPRSDGTTIPLVEAVDVQPFDLGHDFRAGLLAINGGKMNGFDKINAATGKPSDAIAGYSAFTREGMPNYWAYADRFVLSDHFFTSMYGPTFPEHLYVIAAQSNGIVGNKLTADHEGGYCDDPTEFAPRFRPGLTAQEEQRIMDLERPKDGFDREDLVEITQYWEQIRSCFDIPVLPDRLEEAGISWKYYAHDNVWMNGMQAIRHVRFGPMWNKVQEPDQFLVDVKAGELPEVSWLIPPEPYNEHPGAGKSVCAGENWFVEQVNAVMQSKYWKDTAIVLVWDDFGGFY
;
A
#
# COMPACT_ATOMS: atom_id res chain seq x y z
N MET A 1 -23.20 -44.73 30.18
CA MET A 1 -23.46 -45.61 29.02
C MET A 1 -22.84 -44.88 27.83
N ALA A 2 -21.54 -45.03 27.55
CA ALA A 2 -20.90 -46.17 26.90
C ALA A 2 -21.65 -46.60 25.63
N GLU A 3 -21.19 -46.14 24.47
CA GLU A 3 -20.99 -47.02 23.30
C GLU A 3 -20.00 -46.42 22.29
N THR A 4 -19.28 -47.34 21.68
CA THR A 4 -17.97 -47.37 21.01
C THR A 4 -17.88 -46.78 19.58
N PRO A 5 -16.64 -46.59 19.05
CA PRO A 5 -16.34 -45.97 17.75
C PRO A 5 -16.05 -46.99 16.62
N PHE A 6 -16.00 -46.52 15.37
CA PHE A 6 -15.58 -47.27 14.17
C PHE A 6 -14.82 -46.35 13.17
N PRO A 7 -14.03 -46.88 12.21
CA PRO A 7 -12.56 -46.83 12.26
C PRO A 7 -11.91 -45.92 11.20
N GLY A 8 -10.63 -45.61 11.43
CA GLY A 8 -9.79 -44.80 10.56
C GLY A 8 -9.35 -45.48 9.26
N THR A 9 -9.13 -44.64 8.25
CA THR A 9 -8.42 -44.93 7.00
C THR A 9 -6.96 -44.44 7.10
N PRO A 10 -6.00 -45.11 6.43
CA PRO A 10 -4.57 -44.85 6.63
C PRO A 10 -4.08 -43.61 5.88
N ALA A 11 -3.31 -42.77 6.57
CA ALA A 11 -2.59 -41.65 5.98
C ALA A 11 -1.54 -42.14 4.97
N SER A 12 -1.61 -41.63 3.74
CA SER A 12 -0.65 -41.96 2.68
C SER A 12 0.74 -41.38 2.99
N SER A 13 1.76 -42.23 2.95
CA SER A 13 3.16 -41.91 3.23
C SER A 13 3.87 -41.11 2.11
N ARG A 14 3.16 -40.24 1.39
CA ARG A 14 3.74 -39.46 0.27
C ARG A 14 4.11 -38.01 0.62
N SER A 15 3.68 -37.45 1.76
CA SER A 15 4.03 -36.07 2.13
C SER A 15 5.46 -35.91 2.66
N SER A 16 5.96 -36.88 3.43
CA SER A 16 7.26 -36.75 4.12
C SER A 16 8.48 -36.74 3.18
N ALA A 17 8.36 -37.30 1.98
CA ALA A 17 9.44 -37.31 0.99
C ALA A 17 9.57 -35.97 0.24
N ARG A 18 8.47 -35.22 0.08
CA ARG A 18 8.45 -33.91 -0.60
C ARG A 18 9.03 -32.82 0.30
N GLU A 19 8.66 -32.83 1.58
CA GLU A 19 9.19 -31.90 2.59
C GLU A 19 10.69 -32.09 2.81
N LYS A 20 11.16 -33.34 2.87
CA LYS A 20 12.60 -33.64 3.00
C LYS A 20 13.41 -33.19 1.78
N ARG A 21 12.84 -33.24 0.57
CA ARG A 21 13.48 -32.74 -0.67
C ARG A 21 13.55 -31.22 -0.71
N GLN A 22 12.52 -30.52 -0.26
CA GLN A 22 12.52 -29.05 -0.17
C GLN A 22 13.50 -28.53 0.89
N ALA A 23 13.60 -29.19 2.05
CA ALA A 23 14.58 -28.84 3.08
C ALA A 23 16.04 -29.05 2.61
N ALA A 24 16.31 -30.13 1.86
CA ALA A 24 17.62 -30.39 1.28
C ALA A 24 18.00 -29.39 0.17
N ALA A 25 17.04 -28.98 -0.65
CA ALA A 25 17.24 -27.95 -1.68
C ALA A 25 17.56 -26.57 -1.06
N ARG A 26 16.85 -26.19 0.01
CA ARG A 26 17.10 -24.94 0.77
C ARG A 26 18.49 -24.89 1.38
N ARG A 27 18.97 -25.99 1.97
CA ARG A 27 20.34 -26.08 2.53
C ARG A 27 21.44 -26.00 1.46
N ARG A 28 21.22 -26.58 0.28
CA ARG A 28 22.17 -26.52 -0.84
C ARG A 28 22.21 -25.13 -1.46
N GLY A 29 21.08 -24.45 -1.61
CA GLY A 29 21.01 -23.07 -2.09
C GLY A 29 21.75 -22.09 -1.16
N PHE A 30 21.57 -22.24 0.16
CA PHE A 30 22.26 -21.42 1.16
C PHE A 30 23.79 -21.59 1.13
N ALA A 31 24.28 -22.83 0.99
CA ALA A 31 25.73 -23.08 0.93
C ALA A 31 26.40 -22.51 -0.34
N VAL A 32 25.72 -22.57 -1.49
CA VAL A 32 26.21 -21.98 -2.75
C VAL A 32 26.25 -20.46 -2.67
N PHE A 33 25.27 -19.85 -2.02
CA PHE A 33 25.21 -18.39 -1.82
C PHE A 33 26.36 -17.87 -0.93
N VAL A 34 26.65 -18.56 0.18
CA VAL A 34 27.77 -18.19 1.08
C VAL A 34 29.11 -18.31 0.35
N ALA A 35 29.30 -19.33 -0.50
CA ALA A 35 30.52 -19.48 -1.28
C ALA A 35 30.72 -18.34 -2.31
N LEU A 36 29.64 -17.91 -2.98
CA LEU A 36 29.71 -16.80 -3.95
C LEU A 36 29.97 -15.44 -3.28
N ALA A 37 29.41 -15.20 -2.09
CA ALA A 37 29.65 -13.97 -1.33
C ALA A 37 31.10 -13.83 -0.83
N VAL A 38 31.76 -14.94 -0.49
CA VAL A 38 33.19 -14.95 -0.09
C VAL A 38 34.11 -14.69 -1.28
N VAL A 39 33.75 -15.16 -2.48
CA VAL A 39 34.52 -14.88 -3.71
C VAL A 39 34.36 -13.42 -4.15
N ALA A 40 33.14 -12.86 -4.06
CA ALA A 40 32.88 -11.46 -4.44
C ALA A 40 33.61 -10.45 -3.53
N THR A 41 33.73 -10.75 -2.23
CA THR A 41 34.46 -9.89 -1.28
C THR A 41 35.99 -10.00 -1.41
N GLY A 42 36.51 -11.14 -1.87
CA GLY A 42 37.94 -11.34 -2.12
C GLY A 42 38.48 -10.63 -3.37
N VAL A 43 37.63 -10.37 -4.37
CA VAL A 43 38.03 -9.71 -5.62
C VAL A 43 38.01 -8.18 -5.51
N ALA A 44 37.26 -7.61 -4.56
CA ALA A 44 37.13 -6.16 -4.39
C ALA A 44 38.32 -5.45 -3.72
N TRP A 45 39.37 -6.18 -3.29
CA TRP A 45 40.55 -5.61 -2.61
C TRP A 45 41.81 -5.47 -3.46
N ALA A 46 41.71 -5.69 -4.77
CA ALA A 46 42.78 -5.36 -5.70
C ALA A 46 42.20 -4.57 -6.88
N ILE A 47 42.38 -3.26 -6.88
CA ILE A 47 42.85 -2.42 -8.01
C ILE A 47 42.72 -0.94 -7.62
N ARG A 48 43.86 -0.25 -7.69
CA ARG A 48 44.07 1.20 -7.54
C ARG A 48 44.29 1.77 -8.95
N ALA A 49 43.63 2.88 -9.29
CA ALA A 49 43.78 3.62 -10.55
C ALA A 49 44.99 4.61 -10.51
N PRO A 50 45.30 5.45 -11.54
CA PRO A 50 44.98 5.46 -12.98
C PRO A 50 46.23 5.71 -13.90
N GLY A 51 46.04 5.72 -15.23
CA GLY A 51 47.03 6.23 -16.20
C GLY A 51 46.42 6.45 -17.59
N ASP A 52 46.74 7.61 -18.17
CA ASP A 52 46.25 8.21 -19.42
C ASP A 52 46.50 7.39 -20.70
N ASP A 53 45.65 7.56 -21.72
CA ASP A 53 46.10 7.99 -23.06
C ASP A 53 44.96 8.24 -24.06
N ALA A 54 45.18 9.26 -24.88
CA ALA A 54 44.32 9.75 -25.94
C ALA A 54 44.47 8.95 -27.24
N GLY A 55 43.42 8.93 -28.08
CA GLY A 55 43.59 8.73 -29.52
C GLY A 55 42.43 8.09 -30.29
N GLY A 56 41.73 8.90 -31.10
CA GLY A 56 41.62 8.61 -32.52
C GLY A 56 40.44 7.79 -33.08
N ARG A 57 39.53 8.53 -33.72
CA ARG A 57 39.00 8.33 -35.08
C ARG A 57 37.86 7.34 -35.36
N ALA A 58 36.90 7.91 -36.09
CA ALA A 58 35.75 7.36 -36.80
C ALA A 58 36.05 6.23 -37.80
N GLY A 59 35.03 5.41 -38.05
CA GLY A 59 34.98 4.45 -39.15
C GLY A 59 33.63 3.76 -39.25
N SER A 60 32.73 4.33 -40.05
CA SER A 60 31.53 3.69 -40.59
C SER A 60 31.87 2.45 -41.43
N ASN A 61 31.06 1.39 -41.37
CA ASN A 61 30.83 0.61 -42.59
C ASN A 61 29.48 -0.11 -42.60
N GLN A 62 28.83 0.01 -43.76
CA GLN A 62 27.62 -0.68 -44.19
C GLN A 62 27.95 -2.10 -44.72
N GLY A 63 26.91 -2.93 -44.73
CA GLY A 63 26.78 -4.16 -45.54
C GLY A 63 25.64 -4.99 -44.94
N GLY A 64 24.47 -5.20 -45.54
CA GLY A 64 24.13 -5.31 -46.96
C GLY A 64 24.03 -6.80 -47.31
N GLY A 65 22.81 -7.37 -47.30
CA GLY A 65 22.57 -8.76 -47.73
C GLY A 65 21.12 -9.21 -47.57
N GLN A 66 20.46 -9.41 -48.72
CA GLN A 66 19.04 -9.68 -48.95
C GLN A 66 18.59 -11.12 -48.65
N GLY A 67 17.27 -11.29 -48.50
CA GLY A 67 16.60 -12.59 -48.72
C GLY A 67 15.09 -12.49 -48.54
N SER A 68 14.34 -12.21 -49.62
CA SER A 68 12.88 -12.32 -49.65
C SER A 68 12.47 -13.75 -50.04
N GLY A 69 11.31 -14.19 -49.54
CA GLY A 69 10.67 -15.44 -49.94
C GLY A 69 9.30 -15.56 -49.28
N GLY A 70 8.25 -15.19 -50.01
CA GLY A 70 6.86 -15.30 -49.58
C GLY A 70 6.33 -16.73 -49.61
N GLY A 71 5.32 -16.99 -48.79
CA GLY A 71 4.56 -18.24 -48.78
C GLY A 71 3.27 -18.07 -48.00
N SER A 72 2.19 -17.76 -48.73
CA SER A 72 0.82 -17.67 -48.25
C SER A 72 0.31 -19.06 -47.87
N GLY A 73 -0.22 -19.20 -46.65
CA GLY A 73 -0.88 -20.42 -46.18
C GLY A 73 -1.88 -20.08 -45.10
N ALA A 74 -3.14 -19.86 -45.51
CA ALA A 74 -4.25 -19.70 -44.58
C ALA A 74 -4.54 -21.04 -43.89
N ALA A 75 -4.36 -21.08 -42.58
CA ALA A 75 -4.86 -22.14 -41.71
C ALA A 75 -5.59 -21.48 -40.55
N THR A 76 -6.91 -21.60 -40.53
CA THR A 76 -7.79 -21.28 -39.41
C THR A 76 -7.62 -22.32 -38.30
N PRO A 77 -7.28 -21.94 -37.06
CA PRO A 77 -7.54 -22.77 -35.90
C PRO A 77 -8.86 -22.31 -35.26
N SER A 78 -9.81 -23.23 -35.21
CA SER A 78 -11.02 -23.16 -34.39
C SER A 78 -10.66 -22.81 -32.94
N THR A 79 -11.17 -21.68 -32.46
CA THR A 79 -11.10 -21.26 -31.05
C THR A 79 -12.10 -22.07 -30.22
N SER A 80 -11.61 -23.11 -29.54
CA SER A 80 -12.28 -23.61 -28.34
C SER A 80 -11.96 -22.64 -27.21
N ALA A 81 -12.98 -21.93 -26.70
CA ALA A 81 -12.86 -21.06 -25.53
C ALA A 81 -12.24 -21.85 -24.35
N PRO A 82 -11.23 -21.31 -23.64
CA PRO A 82 -10.85 -21.90 -22.38
C PRO A 82 -11.97 -21.65 -21.38
N ALA A 83 -12.45 -22.73 -20.77
CA ALA A 83 -13.37 -22.66 -19.65
C ALA A 83 -12.76 -21.78 -18.55
N SER A 84 -13.55 -20.82 -18.09
CA SER A 84 -13.29 -20.02 -16.90
C SER A 84 -12.94 -20.95 -15.74
N ALA A 85 -11.68 -20.95 -15.33
CA ALA A 85 -11.27 -21.55 -14.09
C ALA A 85 -11.87 -20.70 -12.97
N SER A 86 -12.81 -21.27 -12.21
CA SER A 86 -13.22 -20.69 -10.93
C SER A 86 -11.97 -20.47 -10.06
N PRO A 87 -11.88 -19.37 -9.30
CA PRO A 87 -10.77 -19.16 -8.39
C PRO A 87 -10.72 -20.35 -7.43
N SER A 88 -9.57 -21.01 -7.38
CA SER A 88 -9.28 -22.01 -6.35
C SER A 88 -9.48 -21.31 -5.02
N GLU A 89 -10.38 -21.79 -4.16
CA GLU A 89 -10.46 -21.35 -2.76
C GLU A 89 -9.07 -21.45 -2.13
N ALA A 90 -8.37 -20.32 -2.06
CA ALA A 90 -7.17 -20.21 -1.28
C ALA A 90 -7.62 -20.32 0.17
N THR A 91 -7.40 -21.49 0.78
CA THR A 91 -7.63 -21.71 2.21
C THR A 91 -6.91 -20.60 2.97
N SER A 92 -7.66 -19.63 3.52
CA SER A 92 -7.09 -18.61 4.39
C SER A 92 -6.35 -19.32 5.53
N PRO A 93 -5.09 -18.95 5.83
CA PRO A 93 -4.36 -19.60 6.90
C PRO A 93 -5.16 -19.45 8.20
N THR A 94 -5.37 -20.56 8.90
CA THR A 94 -6.01 -20.55 10.21
C THR A 94 -5.22 -19.58 11.11
N PRO A 95 -5.86 -18.57 11.73
CA PRO A 95 -5.15 -17.58 12.53
C PRO A 95 -4.30 -18.30 13.57
N SER A 96 -3.01 -17.96 13.60
CA SER A 96 -2.12 -18.44 14.66
C SER A 96 -2.75 -18.12 16.01
N THR A 97 -2.71 -19.07 16.92
CA THR A 97 -3.19 -18.90 18.30
C THR A 97 -2.55 -17.62 18.87
N ALA A 98 -3.38 -16.70 19.39
CA ALA A 98 -2.88 -15.49 20.03
C ALA A 98 -1.84 -15.87 21.10
N LEU A 99 -0.68 -15.21 21.08
CA LEU A 99 0.35 -15.47 22.08
C LEU A 99 -0.22 -15.21 23.48
N PRO A 100 0.13 -16.03 24.49
CA PRO A 100 -0.25 -15.76 25.87
C PRO A 100 0.18 -14.34 26.28
N PRO A 101 -0.63 -13.63 27.10
CA PRO A 101 -0.26 -12.32 27.62
C PRO A 101 1.13 -12.34 28.27
N GLY A 102 1.99 -11.40 27.89
CA GLY A 102 3.38 -11.29 28.39
C GLY A 102 4.42 -12.10 27.60
N GLU A 103 3.99 -13.01 26.70
CA GLU A 103 4.90 -13.78 25.84
C GLU A 103 5.17 -13.10 24.49
N ASN A 104 4.50 -11.98 24.20
CA ASN A 104 4.79 -11.21 23.00
C ASN A 104 6.22 -10.61 23.10
N PRO A 105 7.16 -11.04 22.23
CA PRO A 105 8.52 -10.51 22.24
C PRO A 105 8.57 -9.06 21.76
N ILE A 106 7.54 -8.59 21.05
CA ILE A 106 7.46 -7.23 20.53
C ILE A 106 7.20 -6.26 21.68
N LYS A 107 8.09 -5.28 21.82
CA LYS A 107 7.98 -4.15 22.76
C LYS A 107 7.76 -2.83 22.05
N ARG A 108 7.97 -2.78 20.72
CA ARG A 108 7.83 -1.58 19.90
C ARG A 108 7.05 -1.86 18.63
N VAL A 109 6.13 -0.98 18.28
CA VAL A 109 5.45 -1.00 16.98
C VAL A 109 5.63 0.35 16.31
N ILE A 110 6.11 0.33 15.06
CA ILE A 110 6.25 1.51 14.22
C ILE A 110 5.32 1.36 13.03
N PHE A 111 4.35 2.25 12.89
CA PHE A 111 3.51 2.38 11.71
C PHE A 111 4.12 3.42 10.79
N VAL A 112 4.56 3.01 9.60
CA VAL A 112 4.95 3.92 8.53
C VAL A 112 3.80 4.00 7.55
N VAL A 113 3.22 5.19 7.39
CA VAL A 113 2.01 5.41 6.58
C VAL A 113 2.36 6.29 5.40
N LYS A 114 2.38 5.68 4.21
CA LYS A 114 2.72 6.34 2.93
C LYS A 114 1.45 6.70 2.15
N GLU A 115 1.65 7.34 1.01
CA GLU A 115 0.63 7.85 0.09
C GLU A 115 0.79 7.25 -1.30
N ASN A 116 -0.19 7.48 -2.15
CA ASN A 116 -1.32 6.58 -2.29
C ASN A 116 -1.08 5.51 -3.36
N ARG A 117 -1.31 4.24 -3.04
CA ARG A 117 -0.97 3.10 -3.90
C ARG A 117 -1.88 1.91 -3.64
N SER A 118 -2.40 1.30 -4.71
CA SER A 118 -3.05 0.00 -4.64
C SER A 118 -2.02 -1.12 -4.45
N PHE A 119 -2.48 -2.26 -3.92
CA PHE A 119 -1.64 -3.45 -3.83
C PHE A 119 -1.15 -3.89 -5.21
N ASP A 120 -2.03 -3.89 -6.21
CA ASP A 120 -1.69 -4.36 -7.56
C ASP A 120 -0.68 -3.46 -8.26
N ASN A 121 -0.72 -2.15 -7.98
CA ASN A 121 0.30 -1.23 -8.48
C ASN A 121 1.71 -1.60 -7.99
N TYR A 122 1.86 -1.99 -6.73
CA TYR A 122 3.19 -2.19 -6.11
C TYR A 122 3.64 -3.65 -6.12
N PHE A 123 2.73 -4.56 -5.83
CA PHE A 123 3.00 -5.98 -5.58
C PHE A 123 2.10 -6.92 -6.39
N GLY A 124 1.26 -6.42 -7.30
CA GLY A 124 0.39 -7.28 -8.13
C GLY A 124 1.15 -8.32 -8.95
N ARG A 125 2.38 -7.98 -9.36
CA ARG A 125 3.31 -8.87 -10.08
C ARG A 125 4.23 -9.70 -9.16
N TYR A 126 4.12 -9.55 -7.84
CA TYR A 126 4.99 -10.23 -6.90
C TYR A 126 4.70 -11.75 -6.89
N PRO A 127 5.71 -12.63 -7.03
CA PRO A 127 5.47 -14.06 -7.16
C PRO A 127 4.74 -14.68 -5.95
N GLY A 128 3.53 -15.17 -6.20
CA GLY A 128 2.71 -15.85 -5.19
C GLY A 128 1.81 -14.95 -4.36
N ALA A 129 1.78 -13.64 -4.63
CA ALA A 129 0.74 -12.75 -4.13
C ALA A 129 -0.58 -12.97 -4.87
N ASP A 130 -1.70 -12.76 -4.19
CA ASP A 130 -3.01 -12.61 -4.82
C ASP A 130 -3.14 -11.21 -5.43
N GLY A 131 -2.53 -11.03 -6.60
CA GLY A 131 -2.49 -9.75 -7.30
C GLY A 131 -2.85 -9.86 -8.78
N ALA A 132 -3.38 -8.79 -9.34
CA ALA A 132 -3.77 -8.71 -10.74
C ALA A 132 -2.64 -8.17 -11.63
N THR A 133 -2.64 -8.65 -12.89
CA THR A 133 -1.76 -8.15 -13.95
C THR A 133 -2.52 -7.57 -15.13
N GLU A 134 -3.85 -7.61 -15.08
CA GLU A 134 -4.78 -7.03 -16.04
C GLU A 134 -6.05 -6.57 -15.30
N GLY A 135 -6.75 -5.59 -15.85
CA GLY A 135 -7.96 -5.04 -15.26
C GLY A 135 -9.08 -4.86 -16.30
N PRO A 136 -10.35 -5.16 -15.95
CA PRO A 136 -11.49 -4.91 -16.81
C PRO A 136 -11.79 -3.42 -16.88
N ARG A 137 -12.34 -2.99 -18.02
CA ARG A 137 -12.75 -1.62 -18.30
C ARG A 137 -14.26 -1.50 -18.44
N SER A 138 -14.73 -0.27 -18.39
CA SER A 138 -16.15 0.02 -18.45
C SER A 138 -16.81 -0.28 -19.80
N ASP A 139 -16.02 -0.41 -20.87
CA ASP A 139 -16.46 -0.83 -22.21
C ASP A 139 -16.53 -2.37 -22.38
N GLY A 140 -16.24 -3.13 -21.32
CA GLY A 140 -16.23 -4.59 -21.33
C GLY A 140 -14.93 -5.23 -21.82
N THR A 141 -13.93 -4.43 -22.19
CA THR A 141 -12.59 -4.93 -22.50
C THR A 141 -11.77 -5.18 -21.24
N THR A 142 -10.73 -6.00 -21.33
CA THR A 142 -9.73 -6.21 -20.28
C THR A 142 -8.38 -5.84 -20.86
N ILE A 143 -7.60 -5.03 -20.13
CA ILE A 143 -6.29 -4.55 -20.57
C ILE A 143 -5.21 -4.96 -19.58
N PRO A 144 -3.98 -5.23 -20.04
CA PRO A 144 -2.87 -5.48 -19.14
C PRO A 144 -2.54 -4.22 -18.33
N LEU A 145 -2.12 -4.42 -17.07
CA LEU A 145 -1.47 -3.36 -16.31
C LEU A 145 -0.09 -3.13 -16.92
N VAL A 146 0.17 -1.94 -17.44
CA VAL A 146 1.47 -1.60 -18.06
C VAL A 146 2.54 -1.39 -16.98
N GLU A 147 3.81 -1.35 -17.36
CA GLU A 147 4.86 -1.03 -16.39
C GLU A 147 4.68 0.39 -15.84
N ALA A 148 4.63 0.49 -14.50
CA ALA A 148 4.54 1.76 -13.81
C ALA A 148 5.85 2.57 -13.92
N VAL A 149 5.73 3.88 -13.79
CA VAL A 149 6.85 4.82 -13.84
C VAL A 149 7.17 5.34 -12.45
N ASP A 150 8.44 5.65 -12.20
CA ASP A 150 8.92 6.16 -10.90
C ASP A 150 8.19 7.42 -10.43
N VAL A 151 7.94 8.35 -11.36
CA VAL A 151 7.21 9.59 -11.10
C VAL A 151 5.93 9.57 -11.91
N GLN A 152 4.81 9.35 -11.24
CA GLN A 152 3.49 9.41 -11.87
C GLN A 152 3.22 10.85 -12.36
N PRO A 153 2.94 11.09 -13.66
CA PRO A 153 2.91 12.45 -14.21
C PRO A 153 1.86 13.38 -13.60
N PHE A 154 0.72 12.83 -13.18
CA PHE A 154 -0.36 13.57 -12.55
C PHE A 154 -1.09 12.68 -11.56
N ASP A 155 -1.74 13.35 -10.62
CA ASP A 155 -2.57 12.72 -9.63
C ASP A 155 -3.84 12.09 -10.24
N LEU A 156 -4.23 10.92 -9.74
CA LEU A 156 -5.39 10.17 -10.20
C LEU A 156 -6.62 10.44 -9.33
N GLY A 157 -7.81 10.05 -9.76
CA GLY A 157 -9.01 10.14 -8.93
C GLY A 157 -8.98 9.08 -7.83
N HIS A 158 -8.97 9.49 -6.56
CA HIS A 158 -8.93 8.57 -5.40
C HIS A 158 -9.75 9.05 -4.19
N ASP A 159 -10.74 9.92 -4.43
CA ASP A 159 -11.74 10.28 -3.42
C ASP A 159 -12.82 9.18 -3.27
N PHE A 160 -13.73 9.36 -2.31
CA PHE A 160 -14.77 8.38 -2.00
C PHE A 160 -15.63 8.06 -3.22
N ARG A 161 -15.91 9.09 -4.02
CA ARG A 161 -16.62 8.97 -5.30
C ARG A 161 -15.84 8.12 -6.29
N ALA A 162 -14.53 8.32 -6.42
CA ALA A 162 -13.67 7.54 -7.30
C ALA A 162 -13.69 6.07 -6.89
N GLY A 163 -13.64 5.76 -5.59
CA GLY A 163 -13.73 4.38 -5.10
C GLY A 163 -15.05 3.70 -5.49
N LEU A 164 -16.19 4.38 -5.29
CA LEU A 164 -17.50 3.86 -5.72
C LEU A 164 -17.58 3.59 -7.23
N LEU A 165 -17.08 4.54 -8.02
CA LEU A 165 -17.01 4.39 -9.49
C LEU A 165 -16.09 3.24 -9.89
N ALA A 166 -14.90 3.14 -9.30
CA ALA A 166 -13.89 2.14 -9.64
C ALA A 166 -14.39 0.72 -9.36
N ILE A 167 -14.92 0.50 -8.15
CA ILE A 167 -15.41 -0.79 -7.67
C ILE A 167 -16.70 -1.19 -8.39
N ASN A 168 -17.56 -0.22 -8.71
CA ASN A 168 -18.74 -0.40 -9.54
C ASN A 168 -19.63 -1.57 -9.08
N GLY A 169 -19.99 -1.59 -7.79
CA GLY A 169 -20.77 -2.68 -7.18
C GLY A 169 -20.09 -4.05 -7.20
N GLY A 170 -18.76 -4.07 -7.19
CA GLY A 170 -17.93 -5.28 -7.21
C GLY A 170 -17.57 -5.77 -8.61
N LYS A 171 -17.95 -5.05 -9.67
CA LYS A 171 -17.56 -5.37 -11.06
C LYS A 171 -16.10 -5.00 -11.36
N MET A 172 -15.49 -4.13 -10.54
CA MET A 172 -14.09 -3.70 -10.62
C MET A 172 -13.68 -3.13 -11.98
N ASN A 173 -14.62 -2.57 -12.74
CA ASN A 173 -14.40 -2.16 -14.13
C ASN A 173 -14.66 -0.67 -14.37
N GLY A 174 -14.61 0.16 -13.33
CA GLY A 174 -14.83 1.60 -13.45
C GLY A 174 -13.58 2.46 -13.33
N PHE A 175 -12.39 1.86 -13.14
CA PHE A 175 -11.13 2.59 -13.01
C PHE A 175 -10.83 3.49 -14.22
N ASP A 176 -11.33 3.15 -15.42
CA ASP A 176 -11.14 3.97 -16.61
C ASP A 176 -12.03 5.23 -16.66
N LYS A 177 -12.92 5.40 -15.68
CA LYS A 177 -13.84 6.54 -15.57
C LYS A 177 -13.47 7.53 -14.47
N ILE A 178 -12.63 7.15 -13.51
CA ILE A 178 -12.42 7.91 -12.26
C ILE A 178 -11.82 9.30 -12.52
N ASN A 179 -10.85 9.41 -13.42
CA ASN A 179 -10.15 10.68 -13.66
C ASN A 179 -11.09 11.72 -14.28
N ALA A 180 -11.85 11.32 -15.30
CA ALA A 180 -12.84 12.20 -15.92
C ALA A 180 -13.95 12.59 -14.92
N ALA A 181 -14.38 11.66 -14.06
CA ALA A 181 -15.41 11.93 -13.07
C ALA A 181 -14.95 12.90 -11.98
N THR A 182 -13.70 12.83 -11.55
CA THR A 182 -13.11 13.64 -10.47
C THR A 182 -12.40 14.91 -10.95
N GLY A 183 -12.45 15.19 -12.26
CA GLY A 183 -11.83 16.39 -12.84
C GLY A 183 -10.30 16.35 -12.88
N LYS A 184 -9.70 15.16 -12.75
CA LYS A 184 -8.27 14.91 -12.94
C LYS A 184 -7.95 14.82 -14.45
N PRO A 185 -6.68 14.93 -14.87
CA PRO A 185 -6.28 14.76 -16.27
C PRO A 185 -6.85 13.47 -16.88
N SER A 186 -7.43 13.58 -18.07
CA SER A 186 -8.35 12.58 -18.62
C SER A 186 -7.70 11.36 -19.28
N ASP A 187 -6.45 11.03 -18.94
CA ASP A 187 -5.90 9.75 -19.38
C ASP A 187 -6.60 8.64 -18.59
N ALA A 188 -7.54 8.00 -19.27
CA ALA A 188 -8.43 6.99 -18.70
C ALA A 188 -7.68 5.75 -18.20
N ILE A 189 -6.49 5.46 -18.74
CA ILE A 189 -5.78 4.21 -18.43
C ILE A 189 -4.55 4.42 -17.55
N ALA A 190 -4.32 5.64 -17.06
CA ALA A 190 -3.14 5.97 -16.25
C ALA A 190 -3.00 5.14 -14.95
N GLY A 191 -4.14 4.73 -14.37
CA GLY A 191 -4.17 3.86 -13.18
C GLY A 191 -3.95 2.37 -13.48
N TYR A 192 -3.95 1.95 -14.75
CA TYR A 192 -3.72 0.56 -15.16
C TYR A 192 -2.21 0.29 -15.30
N SER A 193 -1.48 0.43 -14.21
CA SER A 193 -0.04 0.23 -14.17
C SER A 193 0.40 -0.55 -12.95
N ALA A 194 1.50 -1.28 -13.08
CA ALA A 194 2.10 -2.07 -12.01
C ALA A 194 3.63 -2.05 -12.10
N PHE A 195 4.29 -1.93 -10.96
CA PHE A 195 5.73 -1.97 -10.81
C PHE A 195 6.27 -3.38 -11.02
N THR A 196 7.51 -3.43 -11.52
CA THR A 196 8.35 -4.62 -11.56
C THR A 196 9.30 -4.62 -10.37
N ARG A 197 9.97 -5.74 -10.13
CA ARG A 197 11.07 -5.82 -9.17
C ARG A 197 12.14 -4.77 -9.44
N GLU A 198 12.45 -4.55 -10.71
CA GLU A 198 13.47 -3.60 -11.15
C GLU A 198 13.04 -2.15 -10.93
N GLY A 199 11.74 -1.86 -11.06
CA GLY A 199 11.17 -0.53 -10.83
C GLY A 199 11.06 -0.14 -9.35
N MET A 200 10.92 -1.12 -8.45
CA MET A 200 10.74 -0.90 -7.01
C MET A 200 11.50 -1.93 -6.16
N PRO A 201 12.85 -1.92 -6.22
CA PRO A 201 13.67 -3.02 -5.73
C PRO A 201 13.74 -3.12 -4.22
N ASN A 202 13.61 -2.01 -3.46
CA ASN A 202 13.79 -2.04 -2.01
C ASN A 202 12.58 -2.68 -1.32
N TYR A 203 11.36 -2.29 -1.69
CA TYR A 203 10.14 -2.88 -1.16
C TYR A 203 9.99 -4.35 -1.52
N TRP A 204 10.32 -4.74 -2.76
CA TRP A 204 10.34 -6.17 -3.14
C TRP A 204 11.40 -6.96 -2.37
N ALA A 205 12.55 -6.35 -2.07
CA ALA A 205 13.59 -6.97 -1.25
C ALA A 205 13.21 -7.08 0.24
N TYR A 206 12.30 -6.23 0.75
CA TYR A 206 11.68 -6.41 2.06
C TYR A 206 10.64 -7.54 2.03
N ALA A 207 9.77 -7.58 1.00
CA ALA A 207 8.79 -8.65 0.83
C ALA A 207 9.47 -10.05 0.72
N ASP A 208 10.64 -10.14 0.10
CA ASP A 208 11.43 -11.39 0.02
C ASP A 208 11.89 -11.91 1.40
N ARG A 209 12.07 -11.01 2.37
CA ARG A 209 12.72 -11.30 3.66
C ARG A 209 11.74 -11.29 4.84
N PHE A 210 10.65 -10.55 4.71
CA PHE A 210 9.66 -10.32 5.75
C PHE A 210 8.29 -10.81 5.27
N VAL A 211 7.22 -10.24 5.84
CA VAL A 211 5.85 -10.61 5.52
C VAL A 211 5.28 -9.57 4.56
N LEU A 212 4.73 -10.05 3.44
CA LEU A 212 3.86 -9.28 2.57
C LEU A 212 2.41 -9.74 2.84
N SER A 213 1.53 -8.79 3.13
CA SER A 213 0.10 -9.05 3.31
C SER A 213 -0.65 -8.62 2.06
N ASP A 214 -1.18 -9.58 1.31
CA ASP A 214 -1.93 -9.36 0.06
C ASP A 214 -3.46 -9.26 0.29
N HIS A 215 -3.90 -9.38 1.55
CA HIS A 215 -5.29 -9.20 1.97
C HIS A 215 -5.40 -8.09 3.03
N PHE A 216 -4.72 -6.96 2.79
CA PHE A 216 -4.83 -5.76 3.60
C PHE A 216 -5.57 -4.68 2.79
N PHE A 217 -6.65 -4.15 3.34
CA PHE A 217 -7.53 -3.21 2.65
C PHE A 217 -7.55 -1.87 3.40
N THR A 218 -7.67 -0.79 2.64
CA THR A 218 -7.99 0.54 3.17
C THR A 218 -9.33 0.50 3.93
N SER A 219 -9.51 1.36 4.93
CA SER A 219 -10.62 1.22 5.89
C SER A 219 -11.96 1.65 5.29
N MET A 220 -11.91 2.57 4.35
CA MET A 220 -13.01 3.05 3.53
C MET A 220 -12.53 3.34 2.12
N TYR A 221 -13.44 3.66 1.20
CA TYR A 221 -13.02 4.26 -0.06
C TYR A 221 -12.36 5.61 0.26
N GLY A 222 -11.18 5.91 -0.27
CA GLY A 222 -10.35 7.08 0.11
C GLY A 222 -11.08 8.42 0.20
N PRO A 223 -10.45 9.52 0.64
CA PRO A 223 -9.03 9.82 0.45
C PRO A 223 -8.20 9.86 1.75
N THR A 224 -6.98 10.39 1.66
CA THR A 224 -6.02 10.64 2.75
C THR A 224 -6.61 10.99 4.13
N PHE A 225 -7.34 12.10 4.26
CA PHE A 225 -7.71 12.60 5.59
C PHE A 225 -8.51 11.59 6.44
N PRO A 226 -9.62 11.00 5.96
CA PRO A 226 -10.31 9.98 6.75
C PRO A 226 -9.48 8.71 6.99
N GLU A 227 -8.60 8.30 6.07
CA GLU A 227 -7.72 7.13 6.28
C GLU A 227 -6.67 7.38 7.37
N HIS A 228 -6.08 8.57 7.44
CA HIS A 228 -5.20 8.94 8.54
C HIS A 228 -5.94 9.05 9.89
N LEU A 229 -7.26 9.32 9.89
CA LEU A 229 -8.08 9.17 11.11
C LEU A 229 -8.24 7.69 11.50
N TYR A 230 -8.44 6.78 10.54
CA TYR A 230 -8.49 5.34 10.82
C TYR A 230 -7.17 4.81 11.39
N VAL A 231 -6.03 5.29 10.90
CA VAL A 231 -4.69 4.94 11.42
C VAL A 231 -4.55 5.22 12.92
N ILE A 232 -5.19 6.28 13.42
CA ILE A 232 -5.03 6.73 14.81
C ILE A 232 -6.24 6.39 15.69
N ALA A 233 -7.43 6.14 15.12
CA ALA A 233 -8.68 6.03 15.86
C ALA A 233 -9.55 4.81 15.48
N ALA A 234 -9.18 4.07 14.43
CA ALA A 234 -10.00 3.03 13.82
C ALA A 234 -11.42 3.52 13.42
N GLN A 235 -11.57 4.81 13.16
CA GLN A 235 -12.79 5.47 12.70
C GLN A 235 -12.45 6.83 12.03
N SER A 236 -13.34 7.35 11.19
CA SER A 236 -13.19 8.68 10.57
C SER A 236 -14.17 9.74 11.10
N ASN A 237 -14.94 9.48 12.17
CA ASN A 237 -16.07 10.33 12.58
C ASN A 237 -17.13 10.52 11.47
N GLY A 238 -17.26 9.51 10.59
CA GLY A 238 -18.13 9.53 9.42
C GLY A 238 -17.60 10.40 8.27
N ILE A 239 -16.41 10.99 8.38
CA ILE A 239 -15.80 11.82 7.34
C ILE A 239 -15.50 10.95 6.13
N VAL A 240 -15.80 11.47 4.94
CA VAL A 240 -15.69 10.77 3.65
C VAL A 240 -14.80 11.48 2.64
N GLY A 241 -14.23 12.62 3.01
CA GLY A 241 -13.45 13.42 2.09
C GLY A 241 -12.36 14.20 2.79
N ASN A 242 -11.42 14.67 1.98
CA ASN A 242 -10.45 15.67 2.41
C ASN A 242 -11.16 16.99 2.75
N LYS A 243 -10.42 17.83 3.48
CA LYS A 243 -10.83 19.19 3.76
C LYS A 243 -11.13 19.99 2.48
N LEU A 244 -12.13 20.86 2.55
CA LEU A 244 -12.64 21.62 1.40
C LEU A 244 -11.92 22.96 1.15
N THR A 245 -11.09 23.43 2.10
CA THR A 245 -10.32 24.69 1.96
C THR A 245 -8.83 24.40 2.04
N ALA A 246 -8.07 24.83 1.03
CA ALA A 246 -6.63 24.60 0.92
C ALA A 246 -5.77 25.85 1.16
N ASP A 247 -6.40 27.03 1.37
CA ASP A 247 -5.74 28.31 1.11
C ASP A 247 -5.50 29.20 2.36
N HIS A 248 -5.73 28.69 3.57
CA HIS A 248 -5.42 29.41 4.81
C HIS A 248 -4.18 28.83 5.51
N GLU A 249 -3.40 29.72 6.16
CA GLU A 249 -2.27 29.33 7.00
C GLU A 249 -2.79 28.68 8.28
N GLY A 250 -2.29 27.47 8.60
CA GLY A 250 -2.85 26.61 9.63
C GLY A 250 -3.85 25.61 9.04
N GLY A 251 -3.72 24.32 9.36
CA GLY A 251 -4.67 23.28 8.96
C GLY A 251 -5.56 22.82 10.11
N TYR A 252 -6.70 22.22 9.78
CA TYR A 252 -7.55 21.51 10.73
C TYR A 252 -8.01 22.37 11.92
N CYS A 253 -7.56 22.07 13.13
CA CYS A 253 -7.91 22.85 14.31
C CYS A 253 -7.44 24.30 14.30
N ASP A 254 -6.38 24.59 13.55
CA ASP A 254 -5.83 25.94 13.41
C ASP A 254 -6.55 26.77 12.34
N ASP A 255 -7.36 26.14 11.48
CA ASP A 255 -8.22 26.84 10.52
C ASP A 255 -9.71 26.77 10.96
N PRO A 256 -10.32 27.90 11.39
CA PRO A 256 -11.73 27.92 11.76
C PRO A 256 -12.69 27.81 10.55
N THR A 257 -12.18 27.98 9.33
CA THR A 257 -12.96 27.94 8.08
C THR A 257 -12.92 26.58 7.38
N GLU A 258 -12.16 25.63 7.93
CA GLU A 258 -11.95 24.32 7.33
C GLU A 258 -13.07 23.33 7.70
N PHE A 259 -13.68 22.74 6.67
CA PHE A 259 -14.71 21.72 6.79
C PHE A 259 -14.39 20.50 5.92
N ALA A 260 -14.91 19.35 6.31
CA ALA A 260 -14.91 18.12 5.52
C ALA A 260 -16.34 17.58 5.38
N PRO A 261 -16.66 16.90 4.25
CA PRO A 261 -17.90 16.18 4.14
C PRO A 261 -17.89 14.94 5.04
N ARG A 262 -19.02 14.67 5.69
CA ARG A 262 -19.23 13.44 6.46
C ARG A 262 -20.65 12.92 6.31
N PHE A 263 -20.85 11.63 6.50
CA PHE A 263 -22.19 11.11 6.79
C PHE A 263 -22.73 11.76 8.08
N ARG A 264 -23.96 12.26 8.03
CA ARG A 264 -24.59 12.90 9.19
C ARG A 264 -24.73 11.90 10.34
N PRO A 265 -24.54 12.32 11.60
CA PRO A 265 -24.74 11.44 12.74
C PRO A 265 -26.21 11.01 12.86
N GLY A 266 -26.43 9.81 13.39
CA GLY A 266 -27.78 9.32 13.67
C GLY A 266 -28.57 8.87 12.44
N LEU A 267 -27.89 8.36 11.40
CA LEU A 267 -28.55 7.60 10.34
C LEU A 267 -29.37 6.46 10.94
N THR A 268 -30.58 6.26 10.42
CA THR A 268 -31.38 5.09 10.80
C THR A 268 -30.85 3.84 10.09
N ALA A 269 -31.11 2.66 10.64
CA ALA A 269 -30.73 1.39 9.99
C ALA A 269 -31.30 1.24 8.56
N GLN A 270 -32.44 1.87 8.26
CA GLN A 270 -33.01 1.87 6.91
C GLN A 270 -32.23 2.78 5.95
N GLU A 271 -31.75 3.92 6.44
CA GLU A 271 -30.92 4.84 5.66
C GLU A 271 -29.54 4.24 5.42
N GLU A 272 -28.94 3.62 6.44
CA GLU A 272 -27.69 2.88 6.30
C GLU A 272 -27.83 1.76 5.26
N GLN A 273 -28.90 0.96 5.35
CA GLN A 273 -29.15 -0.08 4.35
C GLN A 273 -29.32 0.52 2.94
N ARG A 274 -30.02 1.65 2.81
CA ARG A 274 -30.19 2.32 1.53
C ARG A 274 -28.86 2.79 0.94
N ILE A 275 -27.98 3.37 1.75
CA ILE A 275 -26.63 3.75 1.34
C ILE A 275 -25.88 2.50 0.87
N MET A 276 -25.89 1.41 1.64
CA MET A 276 -25.21 0.16 1.28
C MET A 276 -25.74 -0.51 0.00
N ASP A 277 -27.00 -0.26 -0.35
CA ASP A 277 -27.61 -0.72 -1.61
C ASP A 277 -27.17 0.17 -2.79
N LEU A 278 -27.05 1.48 -2.58
CA LEU A 278 -26.58 2.47 -3.56
C LEU A 278 -25.08 2.34 -3.86
N GLU A 279 -24.28 1.88 -2.89
CA GLU A 279 -22.85 1.60 -3.11
C GLU A 279 -22.62 0.29 -3.87
N ARG A 280 -23.61 -0.62 -3.86
CA ARG A 280 -23.52 -1.94 -4.50
C ARG A 280 -24.63 -2.18 -5.52
N PRO A 281 -24.80 -1.28 -6.51
CA PRO A 281 -25.85 -1.40 -7.50
C PRO A 281 -25.56 -2.58 -8.44
N LYS A 282 -26.57 -3.43 -8.65
CA LYS A 282 -26.44 -4.63 -9.50
C LYS A 282 -26.09 -4.28 -10.96
N ASP A 283 -26.64 -3.18 -11.44
CA ASP A 283 -26.50 -2.76 -12.84
C ASP A 283 -25.30 -1.83 -13.07
N GLY A 284 -24.55 -1.53 -12.01
CA GLY A 284 -23.41 -0.62 -12.02
C GLY A 284 -23.76 0.73 -11.40
N PHE A 285 -22.73 1.43 -10.95
CA PHE A 285 -22.77 2.69 -10.24
C PHE A 285 -22.78 3.85 -11.22
N ASP A 286 -23.74 4.75 -11.05
CA ASP A 286 -23.90 5.94 -11.87
C ASP A 286 -23.87 7.23 -11.05
N ARG A 287 -24.20 8.35 -11.70
CA ARG A 287 -24.15 9.67 -11.06
C ARG A 287 -25.34 9.89 -10.14
N GLU A 288 -26.47 9.30 -10.46
CA GLU A 288 -27.72 9.39 -9.72
C GLU A 288 -27.59 8.70 -8.37
N ASP A 289 -26.95 7.52 -8.33
CA ASP A 289 -26.61 6.82 -7.09
C ASP A 289 -25.76 7.70 -6.16
N LEU A 290 -24.71 8.32 -6.71
CA LEU A 290 -23.86 9.25 -5.96
C LEU A 290 -24.66 10.45 -5.43
N VAL A 291 -25.50 11.06 -6.27
CA VAL A 291 -26.32 12.20 -5.85
C VAL A 291 -27.20 11.82 -4.67
N GLU A 292 -27.78 10.62 -4.66
CA GLU A 292 -28.57 10.14 -3.53
C GLU A 292 -27.71 9.89 -2.28
N ILE A 293 -26.54 9.25 -2.40
CA ILE A 293 -25.62 9.04 -1.27
C ILE A 293 -25.24 10.39 -0.62
N THR A 294 -24.94 11.40 -1.42
CA THR A 294 -24.53 12.72 -0.91
C THR A 294 -25.64 13.46 -0.16
N GLN A 295 -26.91 13.06 -0.28
CA GLN A 295 -28.01 13.62 0.53
C GLN A 295 -27.92 13.24 2.01
N TYR A 296 -27.16 12.20 2.33
CA TYR A 296 -26.88 11.78 3.70
C TYR A 296 -25.66 12.51 4.29
N TRP A 297 -25.04 13.40 3.54
CA TRP A 297 -23.85 14.13 3.99
C TRP A 297 -24.20 15.46 4.64
N GLU A 298 -23.38 15.85 5.60
CA GLU A 298 -23.29 17.20 6.13
C GLU A 298 -21.83 17.68 6.11
N GLN A 299 -21.62 18.96 6.41
CA GLN A 299 -20.27 19.47 6.64
C GLN A 299 -19.96 19.48 8.13
N ILE A 300 -18.78 18.97 8.48
CA ILE A 300 -18.21 19.07 9.83
C ILE A 300 -16.98 19.95 9.79
N ARG A 301 -16.80 20.80 10.81
CA ARG A 301 -15.54 21.53 11.01
C ARG A 301 -14.42 20.51 11.20
N SER A 302 -13.30 20.65 10.50
CA SER A 302 -12.13 19.74 10.57
C SER A 302 -11.33 19.87 11.88
N CYS A 303 -12.03 20.09 13.00
CA CYS A 303 -11.49 20.18 14.34
C CYS A 303 -12.55 19.69 15.33
N PHE A 304 -12.36 18.47 15.80
CA PHE A 304 -13.34 17.74 16.61
C PHE A 304 -12.63 16.80 17.58
N ASP A 305 -13.39 16.15 18.45
CA ASP A 305 -12.88 15.12 19.35
C ASP A 305 -13.53 13.78 19.02
N ILE A 306 -12.68 12.77 18.85
CA ILE A 306 -13.00 11.34 18.86
C ILE A 306 -11.94 10.63 19.71
N PRO A 307 -12.25 9.47 20.32
CA PRO A 307 -11.23 8.67 20.98
C PRO A 307 -10.17 8.23 19.98
N VAL A 308 -8.90 8.42 20.34
CA VAL A 308 -7.74 7.98 19.54
C VAL A 308 -6.90 6.98 20.32
N LEU A 309 -6.11 6.16 19.64
CA LEU A 309 -5.23 5.18 20.27
C LEU A 309 -4.28 5.82 21.29
N PRO A 310 -3.66 6.99 21.02
CA PRO A 310 -2.89 7.72 22.04
C PRO A 310 -3.59 7.95 23.37
N ASP A 311 -4.91 8.14 23.42
CA ASP A 311 -5.64 8.28 24.70
C ASP A 311 -5.44 7.05 25.57
N ARG A 312 -5.55 5.87 24.96
CA ARG A 312 -5.34 4.58 25.63
C ARG A 312 -3.88 4.35 26.00
N LEU A 313 -2.96 4.86 25.20
CA LEU A 313 -1.52 4.78 25.49
C LEU A 313 -1.15 5.67 26.68
N GLU A 314 -1.70 6.89 26.78
CA GLU A 314 -1.55 7.75 27.96
C GLU A 314 -2.12 7.09 29.22
N GLU A 315 -3.34 6.56 29.15
CA GLU A 315 -3.99 5.85 30.27
C GLU A 315 -3.15 4.66 30.76
N ALA A 316 -2.51 3.94 29.83
CA ALA A 316 -1.68 2.78 30.13
C ALA A 316 -0.22 3.13 30.51
N GLY A 317 0.19 4.40 30.39
CA GLY A 317 1.58 4.81 30.58
C GLY A 317 2.55 4.25 29.54
N ILE A 318 2.04 3.90 28.35
CA ILE A 318 2.85 3.40 27.22
C ILE A 318 3.40 4.59 26.45
N SER A 319 4.71 4.59 26.22
CA SER A 319 5.38 5.68 25.52
C SER A 319 5.00 5.72 24.04
N TRP A 320 4.68 6.91 23.52
CA TRP A 320 4.31 7.08 22.12
C TRP A 320 4.74 8.42 21.56
N LYS A 321 4.94 8.48 20.24
CA LYS A 321 5.08 9.72 19.45
C LYS A 321 4.45 9.57 18.06
N TYR A 322 3.99 10.69 17.51
CA TYR A 322 3.51 10.80 16.13
C TYR A 322 4.45 11.73 15.37
N TYR A 323 5.15 11.21 14.37
CA TYR A 323 6.15 11.94 13.61
C TYR A 323 5.56 12.42 12.28
N ALA A 324 5.16 13.68 12.20
CA ALA A 324 4.52 14.29 11.04
C ALA A 324 4.74 15.82 11.02
N HIS A 325 4.81 16.41 9.83
CA HIS A 325 4.84 17.87 9.69
C HIS A 325 3.52 18.49 10.17
N ASP A 326 3.58 19.74 10.63
CA ASP A 326 2.38 20.56 10.82
C ASP A 326 1.77 20.94 9.46
N ASN A 327 0.44 21.11 9.43
CA ASN A 327 -0.33 21.63 8.29
C ASN A 327 -0.27 20.79 7.01
N VAL A 328 0.07 19.50 7.11
CA VAL A 328 0.00 18.55 5.99
C VAL A 328 -1.25 17.67 6.10
N TRP A 329 -1.74 17.18 4.96
CA TRP A 329 -3.01 16.46 4.83
C TRP A 329 -3.00 15.09 5.52
N MET A 330 -1.80 14.61 5.83
CA MET A 330 -1.52 13.35 6.53
C MET A 330 -1.49 13.52 8.06
N ASN A 331 -1.56 14.73 8.60
CA ASN A 331 -1.47 14.95 10.05
C ASN A 331 -2.84 14.85 10.73
N GLY A 332 -3.39 13.63 10.82
CA GLY A 332 -4.67 13.36 11.45
C GLY A 332 -4.76 13.84 12.91
N MET A 333 -3.66 13.84 13.65
CA MET A 333 -3.61 14.33 15.04
C MET A 333 -3.92 15.81 15.18
N GLN A 334 -3.61 16.63 14.16
CA GLN A 334 -3.90 18.07 14.16
C GLN A 334 -5.41 18.37 14.10
N ALA A 335 -6.22 17.42 13.61
CA ALA A 335 -7.68 17.52 13.60
C ALA A 335 -8.34 17.15 14.93
N ILE A 336 -7.59 16.51 15.84
CA ILE A 336 -8.10 16.04 17.13
C ILE A 336 -7.90 17.14 18.17
N ARG A 337 -8.99 17.80 18.55
CA ARG A 337 -8.98 19.05 19.32
C ARG A 337 -8.27 18.90 20.68
N HIS A 338 -8.55 17.84 21.43
CA HIS A 338 -7.92 17.58 22.72
C HIS A 338 -6.43 17.19 22.61
N VAL A 339 -6.00 16.66 21.46
CA VAL A 339 -4.58 16.41 21.17
C VAL A 339 -3.91 17.74 20.83
N ARG A 340 -4.40 18.46 19.80
CA ARG A 340 -3.81 19.71 19.29
C ARG A 340 -3.68 20.81 20.35
N PHE A 341 -4.72 21.00 21.17
CA PHE A 341 -4.71 22.04 22.21
C PHE A 341 -4.37 21.50 23.61
N GLY A 342 -3.99 20.23 23.71
CA GLY A 342 -3.64 19.56 24.96
C GLY A 342 -2.15 19.24 25.10
N PRO A 343 -1.73 18.65 26.24
CA PRO A 343 -0.33 18.31 26.50
C PRO A 343 0.20 17.22 25.57
N MET A 344 -0.67 16.41 24.97
CA MET A 344 -0.32 15.37 24.00
C MET A 344 0.30 15.93 22.74
N TRP A 345 0.04 17.19 22.38
CA TRP A 345 0.66 17.83 21.21
C TRP A 345 2.19 17.83 21.27
N ASN A 346 2.79 17.87 22.47
CA ASN A 346 4.25 17.78 22.63
C ASN A 346 4.84 16.44 22.14
N LYS A 347 4.00 15.41 21.91
CA LYS A 347 4.39 14.10 21.37
C LYS A 347 4.16 14.01 19.86
N VAL A 348 3.58 15.03 19.23
CA VAL A 348 3.56 15.22 17.78
C VAL A 348 4.81 16.02 17.40
N GLN A 349 5.67 15.44 16.57
CA GLN A 349 6.99 15.96 16.28
C GLN A 349 7.30 15.87 14.79
N GLU A 350 8.24 16.67 14.31
CA GLU A 350 8.69 16.65 12.92
C GLU A 350 9.24 15.26 12.51
N PRO A 351 9.04 14.80 11.26
CA PRO A 351 9.50 13.48 10.80
C PRO A 351 10.99 13.21 11.05
N ASP A 352 11.84 14.23 10.88
CA ASP A 352 13.29 14.14 11.07
C ASP A 352 13.69 13.79 12.51
N GLN A 353 12.82 14.09 13.49
CA GLN A 353 13.05 13.75 14.89
C GLN A 353 13.07 12.23 15.13
N PHE A 354 12.44 11.43 14.26
CA PHE A 354 12.44 9.98 14.38
C PHE A 354 13.86 9.39 14.37
N LEU A 355 14.70 9.79 13.41
CA LEU A 355 16.09 9.32 13.33
C LEU A 355 16.92 9.76 14.54
N VAL A 356 16.64 10.97 15.05
CA VAL A 356 17.30 11.49 16.26
C VAL A 356 16.96 10.63 17.46
N ASP A 357 15.68 10.34 17.67
CA ASP A 357 15.19 9.52 18.80
C ASP A 357 15.74 8.09 18.74
N VAL A 358 15.76 7.47 17.56
CA VAL A 358 16.33 6.12 17.37
C VAL A 358 17.81 6.10 17.75
N LYS A 359 18.59 7.07 17.28
CA LYS A 359 20.05 7.17 17.54
C LYS A 359 20.35 7.52 19.00
N ALA A 360 19.54 8.36 19.62
CA ALA A 360 19.65 8.72 21.03
C ALA A 360 19.23 7.58 21.98
N GLY A 361 18.56 6.55 21.47
CA GLY A 361 18.03 5.48 22.30
C GLY A 361 16.81 5.94 23.10
N GLU A 362 15.94 6.73 22.44
CA GLU A 362 14.69 7.30 22.94
C GLU A 362 13.46 6.89 22.10
N LEU A 363 13.58 5.85 21.24
CA LEU A 363 12.47 5.37 20.42
C LEU A 363 11.28 4.89 21.31
N PRO A 364 10.07 5.47 21.15
CA PRO A 364 8.89 5.07 21.91
C PRO A 364 8.42 3.64 21.66
N GLU A 365 7.53 3.14 22.53
CA GLU A 365 6.87 1.84 22.38
C GLU A 365 5.88 1.82 21.20
N VAL A 366 5.19 2.92 20.92
CA VAL A 366 4.32 3.06 19.75
C VAL A 366 4.70 4.31 18.97
N SER A 367 4.97 4.16 17.68
CA SER A 367 5.34 5.29 16.82
C SER A 367 4.53 5.25 15.54
N TRP A 368 4.06 6.42 15.11
CA TRP A 368 3.59 6.64 13.75
C TRP A 368 4.59 7.53 13.04
N LEU A 369 4.98 7.16 11.84
CA LEU A 369 5.95 7.87 11.05
C LEU A 369 5.34 8.19 9.69
N ILE A 370 5.04 9.47 9.51
CA ILE A 370 4.44 10.03 8.31
C ILE A 370 5.57 10.67 7.48
N PRO A 371 5.82 10.20 6.23
CA PRO A 371 6.88 10.75 5.41
C PRO A 371 6.66 12.23 5.08
N PRO A 372 7.75 13.02 4.96
CA PRO A 372 7.69 14.34 4.34
C PRO A 372 7.11 14.27 2.92
N GLU A 373 6.53 15.39 2.45
CA GLU A 373 5.89 15.50 1.13
C GLU A 373 6.72 14.94 -0.05
N PRO A 374 8.04 15.18 -0.17
CA PRO A 374 8.83 14.63 -1.27
C PRO A 374 8.98 13.10 -1.26
N TYR A 375 8.68 12.44 -0.14
CA TYR A 375 8.96 11.02 0.11
C TYR A 375 7.71 10.19 0.42
N ASN A 376 6.53 10.81 0.39
CA ASN A 376 5.26 10.12 0.70
C ASN A 376 4.76 9.23 -0.45
N GLU A 377 5.26 9.42 -1.68
CA GLU A 377 4.91 8.64 -2.88
C GLU A 377 3.54 8.94 -3.50
N HIS A 378 2.80 9.92 -3.00
CA HIS A 378 1.52 10.33 -3.58
C HIS A 378 1.65 10.54 -5.11
N PRO A 379 0.71 10.06 -5.94
CA PRO A 379 0.79 10.23 -7.39
C PRO A 379 0.73 11.71 -7.81
N GLY A 380 1.45 12.08 -8.87
CA GLY A 380 1.56 13.47 -9.31
C GLY A 380 2.56 14.30 -8.52
N ALA A 381 2.54 15.62 -8.76
CA ALA A 381 3.39 16.61 -8.08
C ALA A 381 4.92 16.34 -8.08
N GLY A 382 5.42 15.50 -8.99
CA GLY A 382 6.84 15.18 -9.12
C GLY A 382 7.39 14.24 -8.03
N LYS A 383 6.54 13.57 -7.27
CA LYS A 383 6.93 12.66 -6.20
C LYS A 383 7.44 11.34 -6.78
N SER A 384 8.63 10.92 -6.35
CA SER A 384 9.33 9.74 -6.84
C SER A 384 9.15 8.56 -5.89
N VAL A 385 8.77 7.41 -6.43
CA VAL A 385 8.69 6.14 -5.69
C VAL A 385 10.07 5.72 -5.19
N CYS A 386 11.10 5.82 -6.03
CA CYS A 386 12.49 5.55 -5.69
C CYS A 386 12.99 6.44 -4.55
N ALA A 387 12.68 7.75 -4.57
CA ALA A 387 13.01 8.65 -3.47
C ALA A 387 12.29 8.24 -2.17
N GLY A 388 11.00 7.86 -2.27
CA GLY A 388 10.22 7.35 -1.15
C GLY A 388 10.79 6.05 -0.56
N GLU A 389 11.19 5.09 -1.41
CA GLU A 389 11.85 3.85 -1.00
C GLU A 389 13.16 4.14 -0.27
N ASN A 390 14.00 5.01 -0.83
CA ASN A 390 15.29 5.35 -0.23
C ASN A 390 15.13 6.02 1.14
N TRP A 391 14.16 6.93 1.27
CA TRP A 391 13.85 7.55 2.56
C TRP A 391 13.41 6.49 3.57
N PHE A 392 12.51 5.56 3.21
CA PHE A 392 12.06 4.48 4.10
C PHE A 392 13.22 3.56 4.51
N VAL A 393 14.07 3.19 3.57
CA VAL A 393 15.26 2.37 3.82
C VAL A 393 16.17 3.02 4.86
N GLU A 394 16.35 4.34 4.83
CA GLU A 394 17.11 5.06 5.86
C GLU A 394 16.50 4.89 7.26
N GLN A 395 15.17 5.04 7.37
CA GLN A 395 14.45 4.90 8.65
C GLN A 395 14.59 3.48 9.21
N VAL A 396 14.34 2.48 8.36
CA VAL A 396 14.42 1.05 8.75
C VAL A 396 15.85 0.67 9.11
N ASN A 397 16.85 1.11 8.34
CA ASN A 397 18.25 0.84 8.64
C ASN A 397 18.67 1.41 10.00
N ALA A 398 18.21 2.61 10.35
CA ALA A 398 18.47 3.18 11.66
C ALA A 398 17.91 2.30 12.79
N VAL A 399 16.67 1.80 12.63
CA VAL A 399 16.05 0.88 13.59
C VAL A 399 16.80 -0.46 13.65
N MET A 400 17.14 -1.05 12.51
CA MET A 400 17.86 -2.32 12.40
C MET A 400 19.25 -2.28 13.05
N GLN A 401 19.93 -1.13 12.99
CA GLN A 401 21.25 -0.92 13.59
C GLN A 401 21.18 -0.52 15.07
N SER A 402 19.99 -0.22 15.59
CA SER A 402 19.79 0.19 16.98
C SER A 402 19.64 -1.01 17.93
N LYS A 403 19.67 -0.72 19.24
CA LYS A 403 19.37 -1.70 20.30
C LYS A 403 17.93 -2.24 20.25
N TYR A 404 17.04 -1.59 19.50
CA TYR A 404 15.61 -1.89 19.45
C TYR A 404 15.23 -2.98 18.45
N TRP A 405 16.07 -3.24 17.45
CA TRP A 405 15.74 -4.14 16.34
C TRP A 405 15.15 -5.48 16.77
N LYS A 406 15.69 -6.08 17.84
CA LYS A 406 15.29 -7.40 18.34
C LYS A 406 13.84 -7.48 18.86
N ASP A 407 13.22 -6.35 19.18
CA ASP A 407 11.89 -6.27 19.81
C ASP A 407 10.94 -5.28 19.14
N THR A 408 11.24 -4.84 17.91
CA THR A 408 10.42 -3.93 17.12
C THR A 408 9.69 -4.67 15.99
N ALA A 409 8.40 -4.38 15.82
CA ALA A 409 7.66 -4.64 14.59
C ALA A 409 7.50 -3.32 13.80
N ILE A 410 7.79 -3.35 12.50
CA ILE A 410 7.55 -2.22 11.59
C ILE A 410 6.43 -2.64 10.63
N VAL A 411 5.38 -1.82 10.56
CA VAL A 411 4.23 -1.99 9.68
C VAL A 411 4.27 -0.88 8.65
N LEU A 412 4.57 -1.22 7.40
CA LEU A 412 4.52 -0.31 6.26
C LEU A 412 3.16 -0.45 5.58
N VAL A 413 2.42 0.65 5.47
CA VAL A 413 1.11 0.71 4.83
C VAL A 413 0.99 1.98 3.99
N TRP A 414 0.01 1.98 3.10
CA TRP A 414 -0.43 3.14 2.33
C TRP A 414 -1.85 3.48 2.80
N ASP A 415 -2.16 4.78 2.82
CA ASP A 415 -3.43 5.31 3.31
C ASP A 415 -4.61 4.90 2.41
N ASP A 416 -4.52 5.15 1.11
CA ASP A 416 -5.54 4.79 0.12
C ASP A 416 -4.94 4.27 -1.21
N PHE A 417 -5.83 3.88 -2.13
CA PHE A 417 -5.51 3.19 -3.38
C PHE A 417 -4.88 4.08 -4.47
N GLY A 418 -4.92 5.41 -4.31
CA GLY A 418 -4.27 6.36 -5.21
C GLY A 418 -4.79 6.36 -6.65
N GLY A 419 -5.95 5.76 -6.91
CA GLY A 419 -6.54 5.70 -8.25
C GLY A 419 -5.98 4.58 -9.13
N PHE A 420 -5.07 3.76 -8.59
CA PHE A 420 -4.52 2.61 -9.30
C PHE A 420 -5.43 1.40 -9.16
N TYR A 421 -5.48 0.57 -10.22
CA TYR A 421 -6.24 -0.68 -10.24
C TYR A 421 -5.85 -1.60 -9.08
#